data_AF-A0A9D5IGY8-F1
#
_entry.id   AF-A0A9D5IGY8-F1
#
_cell.length_a   1.000
_cell.length_b   1.000
_cell.length_c   1.000
_cell.angle_alpha   90.00
_cell.angle_beta   90.00
_cell.angle_gamma   90.00
#
_symmetry.space_group_name_H-M   'P 1'
#
loop_
_entity.id
_entity.type
_entity.pdbx_description
1 polymer ?
#
loop_
_entity_poly.entity_id
_entity_poly.type
_entity_poly.pdbx_seq_one_letter_code
_entity_poly.pdbx_strand_id
1 'polypeptide(L)'
;MLTFRYAAVILTLPVVAFVAHIGCGVSFDIDIFQTRGARVQLEEEQKLHNHLDVVNRDILRRVTIKNELIADLISGRTTLVEVTRQFFVLNQSRSEYMTVIRQNYPGDTDEEKTANNVMGYIMAELAHVSPAYRDEVLNRLKMEFDIAYPAKAGRGSLGDHTPARKEANSGERQSSSS
;
A
#
# COMPACT_ATOMS: atom_id res chain seq x y z
N MET A 1 65.72 42.18 -70.95
CA MET A 1 64.98 40.89 -70.94
C MET A 1 65.37 40.11 -69.70
N LEU A 2 64.54 40.12 -68.64
CA LEU A 2 64.47 39.07 -67.62
C LEU A 2 63.16 39.24 -66.82
N THR A 3 62.12 38.61 -67.37
CA THR A 3 60.89 38.05 -66.77
C THR A 3 60.44 38.50 -65.37
N PHE A 4 59.44 39.40 -65.39
CA PHE A 4 58.23 39.43 -64.55
C PHE A 4 57.60 38.04 -64.37
N ARG A 5 57.71 37.34 -63.21
CA ARG A 5 56.90 36.13 -62.90
C ARG A 5 56.81 35.74 -61.40
N TYR A 6 56.68 36.65 -60.44
CA TYR A 6 56.36 36.22 -59.04
C TYR A 6 55.50 37.23 -58.27
N ALA A 7 54.29 37.50 -58.78
CA ALA A 7 53.30 38.31 -58.08
C ALA A 7 51.90 37.71 -58.25
N ALA A 8 51.70 36.47 -57.78
CA ALA A 8 50.38 35.83 -57.71
C ALA A 8 50.38 34.61 -56.77
N VAL A 9 50.75 34.78 -55.49
CA VAL A 9 50.44 33.80 -54.44
C VAL A 9 50.07 34.58 -53.17
N ILE A 10 49.01 35.36 -53.26
CA ILE A 10 48.28 35.86 -52.09
C ILE A 10 46.83 35.40 -52.31
N LEU A 11 46.23 34.82 -51.25
CA LEU A 11 44.78 34.78 -51.00
C LEU A 11 43.93 33.56 -51.42
N THR A 12 44.34 32.31 -51.15
CA THR A 12 43.37 31.18 -51.20
C THR A 12 43.45 30.17 -50.05
N LEU A 13 43.98 30.56 -48.88
CA LEU A 13 44.15 29.64 -47.74
C LEU A 13 43.76 30.21 -46.35
N PRO A 14 42.58 30.85 -46.20
CA PRO A 14 41.96 30.81 -44.85
C PRO A 14 40.44 30.56 -44.83
N VAL A 15 39.79 30.15 -45.93
CA VAL A 15 38.31 29.97 -45.92
C VAL A 15 37.88 28.54 -45.52
N VAL A 16 38.71 27.52 -45.73
CA VAL A 16 38.32 26.12 -45.39
C VAL A 16 38.45 25.83 -43.88
N ALA A 17 39.28 26.58 -43.14
CA ALA A 17 39.45 26.38 -41.70
C ALA A 17 38.33 27.00 -40.84
N PHE A 18 37.54 27.95 -41.37
CA PHE A 18 36.52 28.64 -40.58
C PHE A 18 35.18 27.88 -40.51
N VAL A 19 34.86 27.06 -41.51
CA VAL A 19 33.60 26.29 -41.52
C VAL A 19 33.67 25.07 -40.57
N ALA A 20 34.86 24.57 -40.26
CA ALA A 20 35.05 23.50 -39.27
C ALA A 20 34.87 23.98 -37.81
N HIS A 21 34.93 25.29 -37.54
CA HIS A 21 34.88 25.82 -36.17
C HIS A 21 33.49 26.28 -35.70
N ILE A 22 32.58 26.59 -36.64
CA ILE A 22 31.20 27.03 -36.32
C ILE A 22 30.30 25.84 -35.92
N GLY A 23 30.64 24.61 -36.32
CA GLY A 23 29.87 23.41 -36.01
C GLY A 23 29.94 22.92 -34.55
N CYS A 24 30.84 23.45 -33.73
CA CYS A 24 31.03 22.99 -32.33
C CYS A 24 30.32 23.87 -31.27
N GLY A 25 29.66 24.97 -31.66
CA GLY A 25 29.15 25.96 -30.70
C GLY A 25 27.71 25.78 -30.22
N VAL A 26 26.90 24.95 -30.88
CA VAL A 26 25.43 24.92 -30.64
C VAL A 26 24.97 23.67 -29.87
N SER A 27 25.86 22.71 -29.61
CA SER A 27 25.49 21.44 -28.97
C SER A 27 25.53 21.48 -27.44
N PHE A 28 26.15 22.50 -26.82
CA PHE A 28 26.30 22.55 -25.35
C PHE A 28 25.09 23.12 -24.60
N ASP A 29 24.25 23.93 -25.23
CA ASP A 29 23.13 24.58 -24.52
C ASP A 29 21.89 23.69 -24.39
N ILE A 30 21.65 22.78 -25.34
CA ILE A 30 20.46 21.90 -25.31
C ILE A 30 20.58 20.84 -24.19
N ASP A 31 21.78 20.31 -23.94
CA ASP A 31 22.01 19.31 -22.89
C ASP A 31 21.81 19.86 -21.47
N ILE A 32 22.08 21.15 -21.23
CA ILE A 32 21.91 21.78 -19.91
C ILE A 32 20.43 21.88 -19.53
N PHE A 33 19.54 22.15 -20.48
CA PHE A 33 18.10 22.21 -20.20
C PHE A 33 17.48 20.83 -20.06
N GLN A 34 17.92 19.84 -20.85
CA GLN A 34 17.46 18.45 -20.72
C GLN A 34 17.89 17.84 -19.38
N THR A 35 19.11 18.09 -18.93
CA THR A 35 19.60 17.59 -17.64
C THR A 35 18.89 18.23 -16.43
N ARG A 36 18.46 19.50 -16.52
CA ARG A 36 17.66 20.13 -15.46
C ARG A 36 16.28 19.51 -15.32
N GLY A 37 15.58 19.27 -16.43
CA GLY A 37 14.27 18.61 -16.41
C GLY A 37 14.34 17.20 -15.81
N ALA A 38 15.35 16.42 -16.22
CA ALA A 38 15.57 15.07 -15.69
C ALA A 38 15.87 15.05 -14.18
N ARG A 39 16.63 16.05 -13.66
CA ARG A 39 16.92 16.14 -12.22
C ARG A 39 15.67 16.41 -11.39
N VAL A 40 14.80 17.31 -11.86
CA VAL A 40 13.53 17.61 -11.14
C VAL A 40 12.66 16.35 -11.08
N GLN A 41 12.54 15.60 -12.18
CA GLN A 41 11.79 14.35 -12.19
C GLN A 41 12.39 13.30 -11.23
N LEU A 42 13.72 13.11 -11.23
CA LEU A 42 14.38 12.20 -10.30
C LEU A 42 14.17 12.60 -8.84
N GLU A 43 14.17 13.89 -8.51
CA GLU A 43 13.89 14.36 -7.16
C GLU A 43 12.43 14.12 -6.73
N GLU A 44 11.48 14.29 -7.65
CA GLU A 44 10.06 14.01 -7.39
C GLU A 44 9.80 12.51 -7.21
N GLU A 45 10.36 11.67 -8.09
CA GLU A 45 10.29 10.22 -7.97
C GLU A 45 10.94 9.72 -6.68
N GLN A 46 12.10 10.27 -6.30
CA GLN A 46 12.75 9.92 -5.05
C GLN A 46 11.90 10.32 -3.83
N LYS A 47 11.24 11.49 -3.86
CA LYS A 47 10.33 11.91 -2.78
C LYS A 47 9.13 10.99 -2.67
N LEU A 48 8.52 10.63 -3.80
CA LEU A 48 7.40 9.68 -3.85
C LEU A 48 7.83 8.31 -3.33
N HIS A 49 8.97 7.79 -3.78
CA HIS A 49 9.52 6.52 -3.32
C HIS A 49 9.75 6.52 -1.81
N ASN A 50 10.41 7.55 -1.27
CA ASN A 50 10.63 7.69 0.16
C ASN A 50 9.32 7.75 0.95
N HIS A 51 8.29 8.41 0.41
CA HIS A 51 6.98 8.47 1.04
C HIS A 51 6.30 7.10 1.05
N LEU A 52 6.28 6.39 -0.07
CA LEU A 52 5.71 5.04 -0.19
C LEU A 52 6.42 4.05 0.73
N ASP A 53 7.74 4.15 0.87
CA ASP A 53 8.53 3.33 1.79
C ASP A 53 8.12 3.52 3.26
N VAL A 54 7.86 4.76 3.68
CA VAL A 54 7.38 5.04 5.03
C VAL A 54 6.00 4.43 5.24
N VAL A 55 5.09 4.61 4.29
CA VAL A 55 3.72 4.06 4.34
C VAL A 55 3.75 2.53 4.35
N ASN A 56 4.60 1.92 3.52
CA ASN A 56 4.75 0.47 3.43
C ASN A 56 5.31 -0.12 4.72
N ARG A 57 6.35 0.49 5.31
CA ARG A 57 6.88 0.06 6.61
C ARG A 57 5.82 0.12 7.72
N ASP A 58 5.00 1.16 7.75
CA ASP A 58 3.92 1.27 8.73
C ASP A 58 2.85 0.18 8.54
N ILE A 59 2.45 -0.10 7.30
CA ILE A 59 1.51 -1.18 6.98
C ILE A 59 2.07 -2.53 7.43
N LEU A 60 3.32 -2.85 7.05
CA LEU A 60 3.97 -4.11 7.41
C LEU A 60 4.06 -4.29 8.93
N ARG A 61 4.48 -3.23 9.65
CA ARG A 61 4.53 -3.26 11.12
C ARG A 61 3.17 -3.62 11.73
N ARG A 62 2.08 -3.04 11.21
CA ARG A 62 0.72 -3.30 11.73
C ARG A 62 0.26 -4.72 11.40
N VAL A 63 0.60 -5.23 10.21
CA VAL A 63 0.32 -6.64 9.85
C VAL A 63 1.06 -7.59 10.80
N THR A 64 2.34 -7.34 11.08
CA THR A 64 3.11 -8.15 12.04
C THR A 64 2.46 -8.18 13.41
N ILE A 65 2.12 -7.01 13.97
CA ILE A 65 1.45 -6.93 15.29
C ILE A 65 0.12 -7.69 15.28
N LYS A 66 -0.70 -7.53 14.24
CA LYS A 66 -1.98 -8.26 14.14
C LYS A 66 -1.75 -9.77 14.09
N ASN A 67 -0.79 -10.24 13.31
CA ASN A 67 -0.50 -11.66 13.17
C ASN A 67 0.00 -12.27 14.50
N GLU A 68 0.86 -11.55 15.22
CA GLU A 68 1.31 -11.98 16.57
C GLU A 68 0.14 -12.10 17.54
N LEU A 69 -0.76 -11.11 17.58
CA LEU A 69 -1.95 -11.14 18.44
C LEU A 69 -2.89 -12.30 18.09
N ILE A 70 -3.09 -12.58 16.81
CA ILE A 70 -3.92 -13.71 16.36
C ILE A 70 -3.26 -15.04 16.73
N ALA A 71 -1.95 -15.18 16.56
CA ALA A 71 -1.23 -16.39 16.95
C ALA A 71 -1.29 -16.64 18.46
N ASP A 72 -1.11 -15.58 19.27
CA ASP A 72 -1.28 -15.63 20.72
C ASP A 72 -2.70 -16.04 21.11
N LEU A 73 -3.71 -15.49 20.43
CA LEU A 73 -5.11 -15.82 20.69
C LEU A 73 -5.42 -17.27 20.35
N ILE A 74 -5.02 -17.75 19.17
CA ILE A 74 -5.23 -19.15 18.73
C ILE A 74 -4.56 -20.12 19.69
N SER A 75 -3.34 -19.81 20.14
CA SER A 75 -2.59 -20.63 21.10
C SER A 75 -3.13 -20.58 22.54
N GLY A 76 -4.14 -19.74 22.83
CA GLY A 76 -4.73 -19.59 24.15
C GLY A 76 -3.87 -18.82 25.16
N ARG A 77 -2.82 -18.11 24.69
CA ARG A 77 -1.98 -17.25 25.55
C ARG A 77 -2.66 -15.95 25.96
N THR A 78 -3.67 -15.53 25.22
CA THR A 78 -4.47 -14.33 25.47
C THR A 78 -5.95 -14.64 25.23
N THR A 79 -6.80 -13.68 25.61
CA THR A 79 -8.27 -13.77 25.47
C THR A 79 -8.76 -12.91 24.31
N LEU A 80 -9.96 -13.23 23.82
CA LEU A 80 -10.59 -12.51 22.72
C LEU A 80 -10.83 -11.04 23.07
N VAL A 81 -11.22 -10.73 24.32
CA VAL A 81 -11.47 -9.36 24.78
C VAL A 81 -10.21 -8.52 24.71
N GLU A 82 -9.08 -9.06 25.17
CA GLU A 82 -7.82 -8.33 25.19
C GLU A 82 -7.32 -8.07 23.76
N VAL A 83 -7.36 -9.08 22.89
CA VAL A 83 -7.01 -8.90 21.48
C VAL A 83 -7.96 -7.95 20.77
N THR A 84 -9.25 -7.99 21.07
CA THR A 84 -10.23 -7.05 20.51
C THR A 84 -9.88 -5.61 20.87
N ARG A 85 -9.54 -5.34 22.14
CA ARG A 85 -9.13 -4.00 22.59
C ARG A 85 -7.88 -3.54 21.85
N GLN A 86 -6.87 -4.41 21.70
CA GLN A 86 -5.64 -4.07 20.99
C GLN A 86 -5.89 -3.83 19.49
N PHE A 87 -6.74 -4.64 18.85
CA PHE A 87 -7.19 -4.41 17.47
C PHE A 87 -7.94 -3.08 17.32
N PHE A 88 -8.81 -2.77 18.28
CA PHE A 88 -9.57 -1.52 18.29
C PHE A 88 -8.63 -0.32 18.36
N VAL A 89 -7.71 -0.28 19.33
CA VAL A 89 -6.71 0.79 19.48
C VAL A 89 -5.84 0.90 18.23
N LEU A 90 -5.39 -0.23 17.67
CA LEU A 90 -4.57 -0.23 16.47
C LEU A 90 -5.30 0.38 15.27
N ASN A 91 -6.60 0.12 15.13
CA ASN A 91 -7.42 0.61 14.01
C ASN A 91 -7.97 2.03 14.23
N GLN A 92 -8.14 2.47 15.49
CA GLN A 92 -8.73 3.77 15.83
C GLN A 92 -7.99 4.97 15.23
N SER A 93 -6.66 4.86 15.05
CA SER A 93 -5.84 5.90 14.41
C SER A 93 -6.11 6.08 12.91
N ARG A 94 -6.89 5.20 12.29
CA ARG A 94 -7.22 5.22 10.85
C ARG A 94 -8.72 5.09 10.63
N SER A 95 -9.36 6.24 10.49
CA SER A 95 -10.83 6.37 10.41
C SER A 95 -11.45 5.56 9.26
N GLU A 96 -10.71 5.38 8.16
CA GLU A 96 -11.12 4.61 6.99
C GLU A 96 -11.31 3.13 7.35
N TYR A 97 -10.39 2.56 8.15
CA TYR A 97 -10.51 1.16 8.60
C TYR A 97 -11.65 0.97 9.59
N MET A 98 -11.83 1.90 10.54
CA MET A 98 -12.98 1.85 11.45
C MET A 98 -14.30 1.96 10.69
N THR A 99 -14.35 2.76 9.62
CA THR A 99 -15.53 2.86 8.75
C THR A 99 -15.84 1.50 8.09
N VAL A 100 -14.83 0.83 7.55
CA VAL A 100 -14.98 -0.51 6.96
C VAL A 100 -15.46 -1.51 8.01
N ILE A 101 -14.88 -1.51 9.23
CA ILE A 101 -15.30 -2.42 10.30
C ILE A 101 -16.78 -2.19 10.67
N ARG A 102 -17.17 -0.93 10.85
CA ARG A 102 -18.55 -0.55 11.20
C ARG A 102 -19.59 -0.97 10.17
N GLN A 103 -19.21 -0.98 8.89
CA GLN A 103 -20.08 -1.31 7.76
C GLN A 103 -20.19 -2.83 7.51
N ASN A 104 -19.11 -3.58 7.72
CA ASN A 104 -19.03 -4.98 7.28
C ASN A 104 -19.27 -6.00 8.40
N TYR A 105 -19.17 -5.59 9.67
CA TYR A 105 -19.32 -6.51 10.80
C TYR A 105 -20.56 -6.17 11.63
N PRO A 106 -21.35 -7.18 12.04
CA PRO A 106 -22.49 -6.99 12.91
C PRO A 106 -22.03 -6.66 14.33
N GLY A 107 -22.93 -6.05 15.10
CA GLY A 107 -22.70 -5.68 16.50
C GLY A 107 -23.31 -4.32 16.84
N ASP A 108 -23.63 -4.13 18.10
CA ASP A 108 -24.20 -2.89 18.63
C ASP A 108 -23.14 -1.83 18.91
N THR A 109 -21.91 -2.24 19.26
CA THR A 109 -20.79 -1.35 19.59
C THR A 109 -19.62 -1.53 18.63
N ASP A 110 -18.73 -0.53 18.57
CA ASP A 110 -17.52 -0.65 17.76
C ASP A 110 -16.59 -1.77 18.26
N GLU A 111 -16.54 -2.00 19.58
CA GLU A 111 -15.81 -3.11 20.18
C GLU A 111 -16.36 -4.47 19.74
N GLU A 112 -17.68 -4.67 19.79
CA GLU A 112 -18.32 -5.92 19.36
C GLU A 112 -18.10 -6.17 17.85
N LYS A 113 -18.21 -5.13 17.03
CA LYS A 113 -17.89 -5.21 15.59
C LYS A 113 -16.42 -5.54 15.36
N THR A 114 -15.52 -5.00 16.19
CA THR A 114 -14.09 -5.31 16.14
C THR A 114 -13.83 -6.76 16.57
N ALA A 115 -14.54 -7.28 17.59
CA ALA A 115 -14.45 -8.69 17.97
C ALA A 115 -14.91 -9.60 16.85
N ASN A 116 -16.02 -9.27 16.16
CA ASN A 116 -16.47 -9.99 14.97
C ASN A 116 -15.45 -9.92 13.82
N ASN A 117 -14.76 -8.78 13.64
CA ASN A 117 -13.64 -8.67 12.71
C ASN A 117 -12.49 -9.61 13.07
N VAL A 118 -12.09 -9.66 14.34
CA VAL A 118 -11.07 -10.58 14.85
C VAL A 118 -11.46 -12.04 14.60
N MET A 119 -12.72 -12.42 14.89
CA MET A 119 -13.23 -13.77 14.59
C MET A 119 -13.10 -14.12 13.10
N GLY A 120 -13.38 -13.16 12.20
CA GLY A 120 -13.19 -13.34 10.76
C GLY A 120 -11.73 -13.62 10.37
N TYR A 121 -10.76 -12.91 10.98
CA TYR A 121 -9.33 -13.18 10.77
C TYR A 121 -8.94 -14.58 11.23
N ILE A 122 -9.42 -15.01 12.40
CA ILE A 122 -9.13 -16.34 12.96
C ILE A 122 -9.71 -17.44 12.08
N MET A 123 -10.94 -17.26 11.57
CA MET A 123 -11.54 -18.22 10.64
C MET A 123 -10.72 -18.39 9.36
N ALA A 124 -10.15 -17.30 8.84
CA ALA A 124 -9.27 -17.35 7.67
C ALA A 124 -7.94 -18.08 7.99
N GLU A 125 -7.32 -17.79 9.13
CA GLU A 125 -6.07 -18.42 9.56
C GLU A 125 -6.24 -19.94 9.80
N LEU A 126 -7.36 -20.33 10.40
CA LEU A 126 -7.68 -21.73 10.68
C LEU A 126 -8.24 -22.49 9.45
N ALA A 127 -8.31 -21.86 8.27
CA ALA A 127 -8.82 -22.54 7.06
C ALA A 127 -7.94 -23.72 6.62
N HIS A 128 -6.66 -23.71 6.99
CA HIS A 128 -5.66 -24.70 6.57
C HIS A 128 -5.24 -25.70 7.65
N VAL A 129 -5.79 -25.59 8.87
CA VAL A 129 -5.48 -26.51 9.97
C VAL A 129 -6.47 -27.68 10.02
N SER A 130 -6.21 -28.66 10.90
CA SER A 130 -7.12 -29.80 11.05
C SER A 130 -8.51 -29.32 11.53
N PRO A 131 -9.61 -29.90 11.00
CA PRO A 131 -10.96 -29.49 11.39
C PRO A 131 -11.21 -29.59 12.89
N ALA A 132 -10.70 -30.63 13.55
CA ALA A 132 -10.85 -30.82 14.99
C ALA A 132 -10.21 -29.68 15.81
N TYR A 133 -8.99 -29.27 15.45
CA TYR A 133 -8.30 -28.17 16.13
C TYR A 133 -9.00 -26.83 15.87
N ARG A 134 -9.45 -26.60 14.63
CA ARG A 134 -10.25 -25.42 14.28
C ARG A 134 -11.52 -25.33 15.14
N ASP A 135 -12.27 -26.42 15.23
CA ASP A 135 -13.54 -26.45 15.95
C ASP A 135 -13.33 -26.24 17.46
N GLU A 136 -12.26 -26.82 18.02
CA GLU A 136 -11.84 -26.57 19.41
C GLU A 136 -11.59 -25.07 19.67
N VAL A 137 -10.75 -24.44 18.85
CA VAL A 137 -10.41 -23.01 18.99
C VAL A 137 -11.66 -22.14 18.81
N LEU A 138 -12.47 -22.39 17.78
CA LEU A 138 -13.67 -21.60 17.52
C LEU A 138 -14.72 -21.75 18.63
N ASN A 139 -14.90 -22.94 19.20
CA ASN A 139 -15.81 -23.15 20.32
C ASN A 139 -15.36 -22.38 21.57
N ARG A 140 -14.06 -22.40 21.90
CA ARG A 140 -13.52 -21.60 23.00
C ARG A 140 -13.76 -20.12 22.78
N LEU A 141 -13.41 -19.60 21.61
CA LEU A 141 -13.54 -18.17 21.30
C LEU A 141 -15.00 -17.72 21.24
N LYS A 142 -15.91 -18.58 20.79
CA LYS A 142 -17.34 -18.32 20.86
C LYS A 142 -17.83 -18.17 22.30
N MET A 143 -17.40 -19.05 23.22
CA MET A 143 -17.73 -18.89 24.63
C MET A 143 -17.18 -17.57 25.21
N GLU A 144 -15.93 -17.22 24.88
CA GLU A 144 -15.34 -15.93 25.30
C GLU A 144 -16.14 -14.73 24.73
N PHE A 145 -16.57 -14.82 23.47
CA PHE A 145 -17.41 -13.80 22.84
C PHE A 145 -18.75 -13.65 23.56
N ASP A 146 -19.46 -14.75 23.79
CA ASP A 146 -20.79 -14.75 24.42
C ASP A 146 -20.73 -14.21 25.87
N ILE A 147 -19.63 -14.48 26.59
CA ILE A 147 -19.38 -13.93 27.93
C ILE A 147 -19.13 -12.41 27.88
N ALA A 148 -18.32 -11.95 26.93
CA ALA A 148 -17.90 -10.55 26.83
C ALA A 148 -18.98 -9.63 26.24
N TYR A 149 -19.75 -10.16 25.30
CA TYR A 149 -20.77 -9.43 24.52
C TYR A 149 -22.10 -10.17 24.64
N PRO A 150 -22.69 -10.25 25.85
CA PRO A 150 -23.95 -10.95 26.03
C PRO A 150 -25.02 -10.30 25.15
N ALA A 151 -25.69 -11.11 24.33
CA ALA A 151 -26.81 -10.65 23.53
C ALA A 151 -27.78 -9.90 24.45
N LYS A 152 -28.08 -8.63 24.12
CA LYS A 152 -29.06 -7.86 24.88
C LYS A 152 -30.40 -8.59 24.80
N ALA A 153 -30.73 -9.36 25.84
CA ALA A 153 -31.86 -10.27 25.93
C ALA A 153 -33.25 -9.59 25.86
N GLY A 154 -33.33 -8.35 25.35
CA GLY A 154 -34.53 -7.53 25.36
C GLY A 154 -34.77 -6.68 24.10
N ARG A 155 -33.94 -6.76 23.05
CA ARG A 155 -34.38 -6.24 21.74
C ARG A 155 -35.25 -7.28 21.07
N GLY A 156 -36.52 -7.28 21.47
CA GLY A 156 -37.54 -8.15 20.89
C GLY A 156 -37.51 -8.06 19.37
N SER A 157 -37.46 -9.23 18.73
CA SER A 157 -38.04 -9.54 17.43
C SER A 157 -38.43 -8.32 16.59
N LEU A 158 -37.45 -7.57 16.08
CA LEU A 158 -37.70 -6.50 15.13
C LEU A 158 -37.05 -6.89 13.81
N GLY A 159 -37.82 -7.70 13.07
CA GLY A 159 -37.70 -7.87 11.63
C GLY A 159 -36.45 -8.61 11.18
N ASP A 160 -36.68 -9.83 10.70
CA ASP A 160 -35.99 -10.51 9.60
C ASP A 160 -35.28 -9.55 8.59
N HIS A 161 -34.15 -8.98 9.00
CA HIS A 161 -33.22 -8.30 8.13
C HIS A 161 -32.07 -9.27 7.90
N THR A 162 -32.31 -10.24 7.03
CA THR A 162 -31.25 -10.95 6.32
C THR A 162 -30.41 -9.89 5.61
N PRO A 163 -29.16 -9.59 6.03
CA PRO A 163 -28.33 -8.67 5.28
C PRO A 163 -28.01 -9.36 3.96
N ALA A 164 -28.47 -8.76 2.87
CA ALA A 164 -28.10 -9.16 1.53
C ALA A 164 -26.58 -9.25 1.46
N ARG A 165 -26.06 -10.48 1.44
CA ARG A 165 -24.68 -10.80 1.12
C ARG A 165 -24.43 -10.27 -0.29
N LYS A 166 -24.02 -9.01 -0.41
CA LYS A 166 -23.50 -8.47 -1.65
C LYS A 166 -22.24 -9.25 -1.96
N GLU A 167 -22.37 -10.16 -2.92
CA GLU A 167 -21.29 -10.72 -3.69
C GLU A 167 -20.54 -9.55 -4.38
N ALA A 168 -19.65 -8.93 -3.64
CA ALA A 168 -18.58 -8.08 -4.14
C ALA A 168 -17.32 -8.70 -3.49
N ASN A 169 -16.29 -9.13 -4.21
CA ASN A 169 -15.74 -8.59 -5.43
C ASN A 169 -14.81 -9.68 -6.00
N SER A 170 -15.31 -10.44 -6.98
CA SER A 170 -14.51 -11.36 -7.81
C SER A 170 -14.50 -10.76 -9.21
N GLY A 171 -13.58 -9.83 -9.45
CA GLY A 171 -13.47 -9.26 -10.79
C GLY A 171 -12.82 -7.89 -10.87
N GLU A 172 -11.56 -7.76 -10.45
CA GLU A 172 -10.67 -6.77 -11.07
C GLU A 172 -9.19 -7.14 -10.84
N ARG A 173 -8.79 -8.27 -11.46
CA ARG A 173 -7.42 -8.42 -11.94
C ARG A 173 -7.34 -7.66 -13.26
N GLN A 174 -7.10 -6.36 -13.21
CA GLN A 174 -6.55 -5.67 -14.37
C GLN A 174 -5.05 -5.90 -14.39
N SER A 175 -4.67 -6.81 -15.28
CA SER A 175 -3.35 -6.91 -15.87
C SER A 175 -2.93 -5.54 -16.38
N SER A 176 -1.90 -4.94 -15.77
CA SER A 176 -1.13 -3.89 -16.40
C SER A 176 0.27 -4.44 -16.64
N SER A 177 0.42 -5.07 -17.81
CA SER A 177 1.71 -5.17 -18.49
C SER A 177 2.00 -3.82 -19.12
N SER A 178 3.08 -3.19 -18.70
CA SER A 178 3.95 -2.34 -19.53
C SER A 178 5.32 -2.31 -18.86
#